data_AF-A0A9W5X625-F1
#
_entry.id   AF-A0A9W5X625-F1
#
_cell.length_a   1.000
_cell.length_b   1.000
_cell.length_c   1.000
_cell.angle_alpha   90.00
_cell.angle_beta   90.00
_cell.angle_gamma   90.00
#
_symmetry.space_group_name_H-M   'P 1'
#
loop_
_entity.id
_entity.type
_entity.pdbx_description
1 polymer ?
#
loop_
_entity_poly.entity_id
_entity_poly.type
_entity_poly.pdbx_seq_one_letter_code
_entity_poly.pdbx_strand_id
1 'polypeptide(L)'
;MNITGFTHPIHIHLIQFQILDRRPFDLDFYNESGLIKFTGPAIPPEPNERGWKDTLAAPSAQITRVIAHFAPYTGDYVWHCHILEHEDYDTMRPFTVIDPEKD
;
A
#
# COMPACT_ATOMS: atom_id res chain seq x y z
N MET A 1 -3.76 -0.21 -4.53
CA MET A 1 -4.28 -1.16 -5.55
C MET A 1 -3.17 -1.42 -6.53
N ASN A 2 -2.95 -2.67 -6.93
CA ASN A 2 -1.91 -3.01 -7.89
C ASN A 2 -2.53 -3.44 -9.23
N ILE A 3 -2.32 -2.61 -10.26
CA ILE A 3 -2.81 -2.82 -11.63
C ILE A 3 -1.73 -3.35 -12.58
N THR A 4 -0.56 -3.72 -12.04
CA THR A 4 0.56 -4.27 -12.82
C THR A 4 0.57 -5.79 -12.73
N GLY A 5 1.33 -6.46 -13.60
CA GLY A 5 1.42 -7.92 -13.69
C GLY A 5 2.28 -8.61 -12.62
N PHE A 6 2.85 -7.88 -11.67
CA PHE A 6 3.75 -8.44 -10.66
C PHE A 6 3.58 -7.77 -9.29
N THR A 7 4.16 -8.37 -8.24
CA THR A 7 4.05 -7.90 -6.86
C THR A 7 5.01 -6.74 -6.58
N HIS A 8 4.52 -5.68 -5.94
CA HIS A 8 5.36 -4.58 -5.45
C HIS A 8 5.48 -4.64 -3.92
N PRO A 9 6.70 -4.66 -3.35
CA PRO A 9 6.88 -4.43 -1.92
C PRO A 9 6.69 -2.94 -1.62
N ILE A 10 5.60 -2.54 -0.98
CA ILE A 10 5.33 -1.13 -0.65
C ILE A 10 5.82 -0.84 0.78
N HIS A 11 6.70 0.15 0.92
CA HIS A 11 7.23 0.65 2.18
C HIS A 11 6.72 2.07 2.48
N ILE A 12 6.43 2.36 3.75
CA ILE A 12 6.01 3.69 4.22
C ILE A 12 6.95 4.09 5.36
N HIS A 13 7.61 5.24 5.25
CA HIS A 13 8.49 5.77 6.29
C HIS A 13 7.70 6.20 7.55
N LEU A 14 8.43 6.46 8.64
CA LEU A 14 7.95 6.85 9.98
C LEU A 14 7.17 5.79 10.75
N ILE A 15 6.22 5.12 10.10
CA ILE A 15 5.20 4.33 10.80
C ILE A 15 5.39 2.83 10.64
N GLN A 16 4.73 2.09 11.52
CA GLN A 16 4.30 0.73 11.22
C GLN A 16 2.78 0.72 11.05
N PHE A 17 2.29 -0.25 10.29
CA PHE A 17 0.88 -0.46 10.00
C PHE A 17 0.50 -1.93 10.20
N GLN A 18 -0.81 -2.18 10.25
CA GLN A 18 -1.36 -3.53 10.19
C GLN A 18 -2.07 -3.74 8.85
N ILE A 19 -1.92 -4.93 8.27
CA ILE A 19 -2.66 -5.32 7.07
C ILE A 19 -4.08 -5.74 7.49
N LEU A 20 -5.09 -5.16 6.86
CA LEU A 20 -6.49 -5.48 7.14
C LEU A 20 -6.96 -6.67 6.29
N ASP A 21 -6.74 -6.59 4.99
CA ASP A 21 -7.04 -7.65 4.03
C ASP A 21 -6.41 -7.38 2.67
N ARG A 22 -6.53 -8.39 1.81
CA ARG A 22 -6.35 -8.27 0.36
C ARG A 22 -7.60 -8.73 -0.36
N ARG A 23 -8.01 -8.03 -1.40
CA ARG A 23 -9.19 -8.41 -2.19
C ARG A 23 -8.89 -8.42 -3.69
N PRO A 24 -9.14 -9.53 -4.39
CA PRO A 24 -8.88 -9.61 -5.82
C PRO A 24 -9.95 -8.87 -6.63
N PHE A 25 -9.54 -8.26 -7.74
CA PHE A 25 -10.41 -7.57 -8.68
C PHE A 25 -10.09 -7.97 -10.12
N ASP A 26 -11.03 -7.69 -11.02
CA ASP A 26 -10.94 -7.93 -12.46
C ASP A 26 -10.05 -6.84 -13.10
N LEU A 27 -8.80 -7.19 -13.42
CA LEU A 27 -7.80 -6.24 -13.91
C LEU A 27 -8.12 -5.74 -15.33
N ASP A 28 -8.54 -6.62 -16.22
CA ASP A 28 -8.87 -6.27 -17.60
C ASP A 28 -10.09 -5.34 -17.63
N PHE A 29 -11.13 -5.67 -16.86
CA PHE A 29 -12.29 -4.80 -16.70
C PHE A 29 -11.92 -3.43 -16.12
N TYR A 30 -11.01 -3.37 -15.13
CA TYR A 30 -10.55 -2.10 -14.58
C TYR A 30 -9.79 -1.27 -15.62
N ASN A 31 -8.89 -1.89 -16.39
CA ASN A 31 -8.11 -1.19 -17.41
C ASN A 31 -8.98 -0.65 -18.55
N GLU A 32 -10.08 -1.32 -18.88
CA GLU A 32 -11.03 -0.86 -19.89
C GLU A 32 -12.01 0.22 -19.39
N SER A 33 -12.50 0.08 -18.15
CA SER A 33 -13.63 0.89 -17.65
C SER A 33 -13.29 1.89 -16.55
N GLY A 34 -12.16 1.73 -15.86
CA GLY A 34 -11.82 2.44 -14.63
C GLY A 34 -12.67 2.04 -13.41
N LEU A 35 -13.57 1.06 -13.55
CA LEU A 35 -14.45 0.59 -12.48
C LEU A 35 -13.89 -0.66 -11.81
N ILE A 36 -14.06 -0.75 -10.49
CA ILE A 36 -13.62 -1.91 -9.70
C ILE A 36 -14.72 -2.98 -9.72
N LYS A 37 -14.36 -4.18 -10.19
CA LYS A 37 -15.19 -5.38 -10.09
C LYS A 37 -14.45 -6.44 -9.30
N PHE A 38 -14.89 -6.71 -8.07
CA PHE A 38 -14.27 -7.74 -7.24
C PHE A 38 -14.54 -9.14 -7.78
N THR A 39 -13.50 -9.98 -7.80
CA THR A 39 -13.57 -11.37 -8.27
C THR A 39 -13.62 -12.38 -7.13
N GLY A 40 -13.53 -11.91 -5.88
CA GLY A 40 -13.57 -12.75 -4.69
C GLY A 40 -13.84 -11.98 -3.39
N PRO A 41 -13.97 -12.71 -2.26
CA PRO A 41 -14.06 -12.11 -0.94
C PRO A 41 -12.75 -11.44 -0.53
N ALA A 42 -12.81 -10.60 0.51
CA ALA A 42 -11.59 -10.11 1.17
C ALA A 42 -10.90 -11.27 1.91
N ILE A 43 -9.58 -11.32 1.79
CA ILE A 43 -8.70 -12.35 2.36
C ILE A 43 -7.95 -11.70 3.53
N PRO A 44 -8.10 -12.21 4.76
CA PRO A 44 -7.39 -11.67 5.92
C PRO A 44 -5.86 -11.88 5.79
N PRO A 45 -5.04 -11.14 6.54
CA PRO A 45 -3.59 -11.33 6.55
C PRO A 45 -3.20 -12.75 7.00
N GLU A 46 -2.13 -13.26 6.38
CA GLU A 46 -1.47 -14.51 6.78
C GLU A 46 -0.97 -14.43 8.23
N PRO A 47 -0.77 -15.56 8.94
CA PRO A 47 -0.35 -15.54 10.34
C PRO A 47 0.90 -14.68 10.62
N ASN A 48 1.86 -14.65 9.70
CA ASN A 48 3.09 -13.86 9.78
C ASN A 48 2.91 -12.36 9.41
N GLU A 49 1.71 -11.95 9.00
CA GLU A 49 1.37 -10.58 8.62
C GLU A 49 0.37 -9.91 9.57
N ARG A 50 -0.08 -10.62 10.62
CA ARG A 50 -1.05 -10.10 11.61
C ARG A 50 -0.44 -9.10 12.60
N GLY A 51 0.89 -9.00 12.63
CA GLY A 51 1.63 -8.05 13.46
C GLY A 51 1.80 -6.68 12.79
N TRP A 52 2.71 -5.89 13.35
CA TRP A 52 3.14 -4.61 12.78
C TRP A 52 4.12 -4.82 11.63
N LYS A 53 3.94 -4.07 10.56
CA LYS A 53 4.76 -4.08 9.35
C LYS A 53 5.08 -2.66 8.92
N ASP A 54 6.22 -2.45 8.28
CA ASP A 54 6.57 -1.21 7.58
C ASP A 54 6.59 -1.40 6.06
N THR A 55 6.67 -2.66 5.61
CA THR A 55 6.76 -3.06 4.22
C THR A 55 5.82 -4.25 3.97
N LEU A 56 4.98 -4.15 2.94
CA LEU A 56 4.01 -5.17 2.55
C LEU A 56 4.22 -5.64 1.13
N ALA A 57 3.89 -6.90 0.85
CA ALA A 57 3.70 -7.35 -0.52
C ALA A 57 2.31 -6.93 -1.02
N ALA A 58 2.26 -6.19 -2.13
CA ALA A 58 1.06 -5.83 -2.86
C ALA A 58 0.95 -6.68 -4.14
N PRO A 59 0.23 -7.83 -4.12
CA PRO A 59 0.15 -8.71 -5.28
C PRO A 59 -0.60 -8.09 -6.45
N SER A 60 -0.30 -8.57 -7.66
CA SER A 60 -1.02 -8.19 -8.87
C SER A 60 -2.53 -8.44 -8.76
N ALA A 61 -3.34 -7.58 -9.39
CA ALA A 61 -4.80 -7.66 -9.45
C ALA A 61 -5.47 -7.74 -8.06
N GLN A 62 -4.85 -7.14 -7.04
CA GLN A 62 -5.40 -7.07 -5.68
C GLN A 62 -5.39 -5.64 -5.12
N ILE A 63 -6.38 -5.36 -4.28
CA ILE A 63 -6.39 -4.21 -3.38
C ILE A 63 -5.91 -4.72 -2.02
N THR A 64 -4.74 -4.27 -1.57
CA THR A 64 -4.27 -4.47 -0.19
C THR A 64 -4.68 -3.27 0.65
N ARG A 65 -5.35 -3.50 1.78
CA ARG A 65 -5.74 -2.46 2.73
C ARG A 65 -4.86 -2.51 3.98
N VAL A 66 -4.42 -1.35 4.44
CA VAL A 66 -3.65 -1.20 5.69
C VAL A 66 -4.28 -0.14 6.58
N ILE A 67 -4.00 -0.22 7.88
CA ILE A 67 -4.33 0.82 8.86
C ILE A 67 -3.04 1.26 9.57
N ALA A 68 -2.85 2.57 9.68
CA ALA A 68 -1.64 3.17 10.24
C ALA A 68 -2.02 4.34 11.15
N HIS A 69 -1.14 4.66 12.10
CA HIS A 69 -1.22 5.86 12.92
C HIS A 69 0.03 6.71 12.67
N PHE A 70 -0.14 7.88 12.07
CA PHE A 70 0.94 8.80 11.70
C PHE A 70 1.39 9.64 12.90
N ALA A 71 2.34 9.07 13.66
CA ALA A 71 2.84 9.61 14.91
C ALA A 71 4.22 8.99 15.24
N PRO A 72 4.99 9.57 16.18
CA PRO A 72 4.71 10.78 16.96
C PRO A 72 5.25 12.07 16.32
N TYR A 73 5.99 11.96 15.21
CA TYR A 73 6.70 13.09 14.61
C TYR A 73 5.99 13.62 13.37
N THR A 74 6.05 14.94 13.21
CA THR A 74 5.59 15.67 12.02
C THR A 74 6.76 15.92 11.08
N GLY A 75 6.48 16.13 9.80
CA GLY A 75 7.50 16.43 8.81
C GLY A 75 7.27 15.72 7.47
N ASP A 76 8.23 15.89 6.58
CA ASP A 76 8.21 15.29 5.25
C ASP A 76 8.85 13.90 5.26
N TYR A 77 8.13 12.94 4.71
CA TYR A 77 8.51 11.54 4.62
C TYR A 77 8.20 11.00 3.21
N VAL A 78 8.57 9.75 2.94
CA VAL A 78 8.32 9.10 1.65
C VAL A 78 7.65 7.74 1.81
N TRP A 79 6.94 7.34 0.78
CA TRP A 79 6.51 5.96 0.59
C TRP A 79 6.83 5.54 -0.84
N HIS A 80 7.20 4.27 -1.01
CA HIS A 80 7.75 3.80 -2.28
C HIS A 80 7.60 2.30 -2.45
N CYS A 81 7.79 1.86 -3.70
CA CYS A 81 8.13 0.47 -3.97
C CYS A 81 9.57 0.23 -3.52
N HIS A 82 9.83 -0.88 -2.83
CA HIS A 82 11.14 -1.23 -2.30
C HIS A 82 11.93 -2.15 -3.25
N ILE A 83 11.54 -2.19 -4.52
CA ILE A 83 12.40 -2.69 -5.61
C ILE A 83 13.21 -1.48 -6.06
N LEU A 84 14.52 -1.50 -5.84
CA LEU A 84 15.38 -0.33 -6.03
C LEU A 84 15.28 0.23 -7.46
N GLU A 85 15.22 -0.63 -8.46
CA GLU A 85 15.08 -0.23 -9.86
C GLU A 85 13.74 0.47 -10.14
N HIS A 86 12.69 0.14 -9.39
CA HIS A 86 11.40 0.84 -9.49
C HIS A 86 11.41 2.14 -8.68
N GLU A 87 12.04 2.14 -7.50
CA GLU A 87 12.22 3.31 -6.65
C GLU A 87 12.97 4.42 -7.38
N ASP A 88 14.16 4.12 -7.90
CA ASP A 88 15.07 5.06 -8.57
C ASP A 88 14.50 5.59 -9.90
N TYR A 89 13.60 4.83 -10.52
CA TYR A 89 12.90 5.23 -11.74
C TYR A 89 11.40 5.46 -11.48
N ASP A 90 11.19 6.23 -10.41
CA ASP A 90 10.06 7.10 -10.05
C ASP A 90 8.87 6.46 -9.32
N THR A 91 9.05 5.25 -8.76
CA THR A 91 8.03 4.64 -7.86
C THR A 91 8.26 5.06 -6.40
N MET A 92 8.41 6.37 -6.18
CA MET A 92 8.54 6.99 -4.85
C MET A 92 7.76 8.30 -4.80
N ARG A 93 7.03 8.54 -3.71
CA ARG A 93 6.23 9.75 -3.52
C ARG A 93 6.42 10.36 -2.12
N PRO A 94 6.44 11.69 -2.00
CA PRO A 94 6.47 12.36 -0.71
C PRO A 94 5.08 12.35 -0.05
N PHE A 95 5.06 12.43 1.27
CA PHE A 95 3.90 12.80 2.07
C PHE A 95 4.35 13.61 3.30
N THR A 96 3.45 14.46 3.81
CA THR A 96 3.73 15.29 5.00
C THR A 96 2.82 14.85 6.14
N VAL A 97 3.41 14.58 7.31
CA VAL A 97 2.67 14.42 8.56
C VAL A 97 2.56 15.79 9.21
N ILE A 98 1.33 16.29 9.28
CA ILE A 98 1.01 17.62 9.82
C ILE A 98 0.64 17.57 11.30
N ASP A 99 0.93 18.64 12.02
CA ASP A 99 0.42 18.86 13.37
C ASP A 99 -0.94 19.57 13.25
N PRO A 100 -2.07 18.91 13.51
CA PRO A 100 -3.38 19.52 13.35
C PRO A 100 -3.63 20.69 14.31
N GLU A 101 -2.80 20.87 15.34
CA GLU A 101 -2.89 22.00 16.27
C GLU A 101 -2.02 23.20 15.87
N LYS A 102 -1.13 23.06 14.87
CA LYS A 102 -0.23 24.13 14.41
C LYS A 102 -0.49 24.62 12.98
N ASP A 103 -1.27 23.89 12.19
CA ASP A 103 -1.73 24.25 10.84
C ASP A 103 -3.21 24.67 10.84
#